data_AF-A0A2S6NBA7-F1
#
_entry.id   AF-A0A2S6NBA7-F1
#
_cell.length_a   1.000
_cell.length_b   1.000
_cell.length_c   1.000
_cell.angle_alpha   90.00
_cell.angle_beta   90.00
_cell.angle_gamma   90.00
#
_symmetry.space_group_name_H-M   'P 1'
#
loop_
_entity.id
_entity.type
_entity.pdbx_description
1 polymer ?
#
loop_
_entity_poly.entity_id
_entity_poly.type
_entity_poly.pdbx_seq_one_letter_code
_entity_poly.pdbx_strand_id
1 'polypeptide(L)'
;MPKYARALLAAALALPLTSAAVVTSASAQSAKSPLTGFWQAYFDDGNPSGWFYFSEKNGLFEGRLVKMYKKQGETTLVTTCPACPGDKKNKPMLGMVIVYNLKHDGAKYENGNILDPRDGNVYNAEAEITPDGQKLLLRGYLGFELLGQTQTWTRLPDDTMAVADIPG
;
A
#
# COMPACT_ATOMS: atom_id res chain seq x y z
N MET A 1 -14.49 50.37 -78.35
CA MET A 1 -13.75 49.09 -78.28
C MET A 1 -12.26 49.38 -78.33
N PRO A 2 -11.38 48.63 -77.64
CA PRO A 2 -11.59 48.00 -76.35
C PRO A 2 -11.59 49.15 -75.30
N LYS A 3 -10.65 49.45 -74.38
CA LYS A 3 -9.51 48.76 -73.71
C LYS A 3 -9.25 49.47 -72.34
N TYR A 4 -8.15 49.16 -71.66
CA TYR A 4 -7.93 49.44 -70.23
C TYR A 4 -6.56 50.05 -69.93
N ALA A 5 -6.53 51.04 -69.02
CA ALA A 5 -5.34 51.37 -68.24
C ALA A 5 -5.16 50.34 -67.10
N ARG A 6 -3.92 50.13 -66.64
CA ARG A 6 -3.61 49.27 -65.48
C ARG A 6 -2.96 50.09 -64.37
N ALA A 7 -3.71 50.38 -63.31
CA ALA A 7 -3.14 50.85 -62.06
C ALA A 7 -2.49 49.67 -61.31
N LEU A 8 -1.29 49.87 -60.76
CA LEU A 8 -0.61 48.89 -59.93
C LEU A 8 -1.03 49.07 -58.47
N LEU A 9 -1.87 48.16 -57.96
CA LEU A 9 -2.19 48.07 -56.53
C LEU A 9 -1.17 47.15 -55.84
N ALA A 10 -0.33 47.71 -54.99
CA ALA A 10 0.58 46.95 -54.15
C ALA A 10 -0.19 46.33 -52.97
N ALA A 11 -0.39 45.01 -52.99
CA ALA A 11 -1.04 44.28 -51.91
C ALA A 11 -0.04 43.97 -50.78
N ALA A 12 -0.10 44.74 -49.70
CA ALA A 12 0.66 44.45 -48.48
C ALA A 12 0.02 43.29 -47.71
N LEU A 13 0.62 42.10 -47.80
CA LEU A 13 0.19 40.90 -47.08
C LEU A 13 0.64 40.95 -45.61
N ALA A 14 -0.28 41.30 -44.72
CA ALA A 14 -0.08 41.12 -43.28
C ALA A 14 -0.28 39.64 -42.90
N LEU A 15 0.74 38.99 -42.36
CA LEU A 15 0.61 37.62 -41.85
C LEU A 15 -0.03 37.61 -40.45
N PRO A 16 -1.00 36.73 -40.17
CA PRO A 16 -1.56 36.56 -38.84
C PRO A 16 -0.57 35.81 -37.92
N LEU A 17 -0.25 36.38 -36.77
CA LEU A 17 0.64 35.76 -35.78
C LEU A 17 -0.13 34.76 -34.92
N THR A 18 -0.20 33.49 -35.34
CA THR A 18 -0.95 32.44 -34.63
C THR A 18 -0.17 31.90 -33.43
N SER A 19 -0.47 32.42 -32.24
CA SER A 19 0.08 31.92 -30.97
C SER A 19 -0.37 30.49 -30.69
N ALA A 20 0.53 29.53 -30.82
CA ALA A 20 0.27 28.13 -30.46
C ALA A 20 0.27 27.95 -28.93
N ALA A 21 -0.89 27.66 -28.35
CA ALA A 21 -1.01 27.36 -26.93
C ALA A 21 -0.44 25.96 -26.63
N VAL A 22 0.70 25.90 -25.94
CA VAL A 22 1.32 24.63 -25.52
C VAL A 22 0.54 24.08 -24.32
N VAL A 23 -0.31 23.08 -24.57
CA VAL A 23 -1.05 22.38 -23.50
C VAL A 23 -0.12 21.41 -22.79
N THR A 24 0.49 21.86 -21.69
CA THR A 24 1.29 21.01 -20.81
C THR A 24 0.38 20.09 -19.99
N SER A 25 0.13 18.88 -20.50
CA SER A 25 -0.57 17.83 -19.76
C SER A 25 0.22 17.43 -18.51
N ALA A 26 -0.22 17.89 -17.34
CA ALA A 26 0.35 17.48 -16.07
C ALA A 26 0.05 16.00 -15.82
N SER A 27 1.06 15.14 -15.98
CA SER A 27 0.96 13.72 -15.62
C SER A 27 0.78 13.60 -14.11
N ALA A 28 -0.43 13.24 -13.68
CA ALA A 28 -0.71 12.91 -12.29
C ALA A 28 0.05 11.63 -11.91
N GLN A 29 1.26 11.79 -11.40
CA GLN A 29 2.08 10.71 -10.87
C GLN A 29 1.33 10.13 -9.67
N SER A 30 0.69 8.97 -9.84
CA SER A 30 -0.12 8.36 -8.78
C SER A 30 0.77 8.11 -7.56
N ALA A 31 0.49 8.81 -6.46
CA ALA A 31 1.30 8.74 -5.27
C ALA A 31 1.17 7.33 -4.67
N LYS A 32 2.31 6.65 -4.50
CA LYS A 32 2.40 5.33 -3.86
C LYS A 32 1.72 5.43 -2.48
N SER A 33 0.66 4.65 -2.26
CA SER A 33 -0.15 4.74 -1.03
C SER A 33 0.74 4.65 0.23
N PRO A 34 0.50 5.47 1.27
CA PRO A 34 1.35 5.51 2.46
C PRO A 34 1.41 4.16 3.21
N LEU A 35 0.39 3.30 3.06
CA LEU A 35 0.39 1.94 3.61
C LEU A 35 1.47 1.05 2.97
N THR A 36 1.85 1.31 1.73
CA THR A 36 2.76 0.42 0.98
C THR A 36 4.24 0.61 1.36
N GLY A 37 4.94 -0.51 1.52
CA GLY A 37 6.30 -0.56 2.06
C GLY A 37 6.42 -1.46 3.28
N PHE A 38 7.49 -1.28 4.05
CA PHE A 38 7.84 -2.15 5.17
C PHE A 38 7.39 -1.60 6.52
N TRP A 39 6.83 -2.46 7.37
CA TRP A 39 6.35 -2.13 8.72
C TRP A 39 6.85 -3.16 9.74
N GLN A 40 7.29 -2.70 10.91
CA GLN A 40 7.64 -3.57 12.03
C GLN A 40 6.48 -3.72 13.00
N ALA A 41 6.05 -4.96 13.22
CA ALA A 41 5.15 -5.35 14.29
C ALA A 41 5.93 -5.69 15.57
N TYR A 42 5.21 -5.67 16.70
CA TYR A 42 5.76 -5.93 18.03
C TYR A 42 4.99 -7.05 18.72
N PHE A 43 5.61 -7.66 19.73
CA PHE A 43 4.92 -8.44 20.76
C PHE A 43 4.42 -7.50 21.86
N ASP A 44 3.61 -8.05 22.76
CA ASP A 44 2.94 -7.34 23.86
C ASP A 44 3.93 -6.80 24.92
N ASP A 45 5.20 -7.25 24.87
CA ASP A 45 6.33 -6.80 25.69
C ASP A 45 7.16 -5.67 25.05
N GLY A 46 6.82 -5.25 23.82
CA GLY A 46 7.53 -4.23 23.04
C GLY A 46 8.72 -4.75 22.22
N ASN A 47 9.06 -6.05 22.29
CA ASN A 47 10.05 -6.64 21.39
C ASN A 47 9.51 -6.74 19.96
N PRO A 48 10.33 -6.63 18.90
CA PRO A 48 9.90 -6.89 17.52
C PRO A 48 9.36 -8.31 17.37
N SER A 49 8.22 -8.48 16.69
CA SER A 49 7.60 -9.79 16.39
C SER A 49 7.77 -10.20 14.93
N GLY A 50 7.69 -9.24 14.01
CA GLY A 50 7.87 -9.48 12.59
C GLY A 50 8.01 -8.22 11.77
N TRP A 51 8.49 -8.37 10.53
CA TRP A 51 8.42 -7.34 9.50
C TRP A 51 7.38 -7.74 8.46
N PHE A 52 6.59 -6.77 8.03
CA PHE A 52 5.52 -6.93 7.06
C PHE A 52 5.76 -6.02 5.85
N TYR A 53 5.64 -6.58 4.66
CA TYR A 53 5.59 -5.81 3.42
C TYR A 53 4.13 -5.64 2.99
N PHE A 54 3.69 -4.40 2.81
CA PHE A 54 2.38 -4.07 2.28
C PHE A 54 2.46 -3.66 0.81
N SER A 55 1.57 -4.23 0.00
CA SER A 55 1.44 -3.98 -1.44
C SER A 55 -0.03 -3.81 -1.85
N GLU A 56 -0.27 -2.96 -2.84
CA GLU A 56 -1.59 -2.82 -3.48
C GLU A 56 -1.73 -3.78 -4.66
N LYS A 57 -2.92 -4.36 -4.82
CA LYS A 57 -3.33 -5.18 -5.95
C LYS A 57 -4.81 -4.93 -6.23
N ASN A 58 -5.12 -4.36 -7.39
CA ASN A 58 -6.48 -4.04 -7.84
C ASN A 58 -7.28 -3.14 -6.85
N GLY A 59 -6.62 -2.18 -6.18
CA GLY A 59 -7.27 -1.32 -5.18
C GLY A 59 -7.47 -1.94 -3.79
N LEU A 60 -7.02 -3.18 -3.58
CA LEU A 60 -6.97 -3.86 -2.28
C LEU A 60 -5.51 -3.97 -1.80
N PHE A 61 -5.31 -3.92 -0.48
CA PHE A 61 -4.00 -3.96 0.15
C PHE A 61 -3.78 -5.31 0.86
N GLU A 62 -2.64 -5.93 0.57
CA GLU A 62 -2.18 -7.20 1.16
C GLU A 62 -0.92 -6.94 1.99
N GLY A 63 -0.91 -7.41 3.25
CA GLY A 63 0.22 -7.37 4.18
C GLY A 63 0.84 -8.76 4.38
N ARG A 64 2.09 -8.91 3.94
CA ARG A 64 2.85 -10.17 3.85
C ARG A 64 3.95 -10.23 4.91
N LEU A 65 4.05 -11.33 5.63
CA LEU A 65 5.07 -11.57 6.66
C LEU A 65 6.43 -11.88 6.01
N VAL A 66 7.36 -10.92 6.02
CA VAL A 66 8.69 -11.03 5.35
C VAL A 66 9.85 -11.27 6.30
N LYS A 67 9.65 -11.10 7.62
CA LYS A 67 10.63 -11.50 8.64
C LYS A 67 9.92 -11.87 9.94
N MET A 68 10.44 -12.85 10.65
CA MET A 68 9.89 -13.33 11.92
C MET A 68 10.94 -13.23 13.03
N TYR A 69 10.49 -12.92 14.24
CA TYR A 69 11.29 -12.92 15.46
C TYR A 69 10.71 -13.94 16.44
N LYS A 70 11.59 -14.59 17.21
CA LYS A 70 11.22 -15.53 18.27
C LYS A 70 10.85 -14.73 19.53
N LYS A 71 9.79 -15.11 20.25
CA LYS A 71 9.40 -14.40 21.48
C LYS A 71 10.43 -14.64 22.59
N GLN A 72 10.64 -13.65 23.46
CA GLN A 72 11.59 -13.77 24.55
C GLN A 72 11.20 -14.92 25.49
N GLY A 73 12.15 -15.82 25.78
CA GLY A 73 11.93 -17.03 26.59
C GLY A 73 11.66 -18.31 25.80
N GLU A 74 11.26 -18.23 24.52
CA GLU A 74 11.14 -19.42 23.67
C GLU A 74 12.52 -20.01 23.31
N THR A 75 12.61 -21.31 23.09
CA THR A 75 13.85 -21.97 22.64
C THR A 75 14.00 -21.89 21.11
N THR A 76 12.98 -22.34 20.37
CA THR A 76 12.92 -22.33 18.89
C THR A 76 11.94 -21.29 18.37
N LEU A 77 12.17 -20.78 17.15
CA LEU A 77 11.16 -20.02 16.42
C LEU A 77 10.10 -20.99 15.87
N VAL A 78 8.82 -20.72 16.10
CA VAL A 78 7.73 -21.41 15.38
C VAL A 78 7.65 -20.84 13.96
N THR A 79 7.81 -21.69 12.95
CA THR A 79 7.93 -21.26 11.53
C THR A 79 6.73 -21.62 10.65
N THR A 80 5.84 -22.50 11.12
CA THR A 80 4.60 -22.91 10.44
C THR A 80 3.38 -22.59 11.30
N CYS A 81 2.19 -22.54 10.69
CA CYS A 81 0.93 -22.30 11.41
C CYS A 81 0.04 -23.57 11.45
N PRO A 82 0.06 -24.37 12.53
CA PRO A 82 -0.78 -25.57 12.63
C PRO A 82 -2.28 -25.28 12.85
N ALA A 83 -2.59 -24.13 13.44
CA ALA A 83 -3.96 -23.73 13.75
C ALA A 83 -4.69 -23.06 12.57
N CYS A 84 -3.95 -22.49 11.61
CA CYS A 84 -4.51 -21.75 10.48
C CYS A 84 -5.54 -22.57 9.68
N PRO A 85 -6.57 -21.92 9.12
CA PRO A 85 -7.62 -22.60 8.38
C PRO A 85 -7.19 -22.97 6.95
N GLY A 86 -7.94 -23.89 6.35
CA GLY A 86 -7.91 -24.16 4.91
C GLY A 86 -6.53 -24.51 4.34
N ASP A 87 -6.17 -23.81 3.27
CA ASP A 87 -4.91 -23.96 2.52
C ASP A 87 -3.68 -23.50 3.33
N LYS A 88 -3.86 -22.55 4.26
CA LYS A 88 -2.79 -22.01 5.14
C LYS A 88 -2.43 -22.96 6.29
N LYS A 89 -3.20 -24.03 6.52
CA LYS A 89 -2.93 -25.01 7.59
C LYS A 89 -1.59 -25.73 7.40
N ASN A 90 -0.79 -25.78 8.46
CA ASN A 90 0.57 -26.34 8.50
C ASN A 90 1.56 -25.70 7.50
N LYS A 91 1.24 -24.55 6.89
CA LYS A 91 2.13 -23.85 5.95
C LYS A 91 3.17 -23.00 6.69
N PRO A 92 4.31 -22.69 6.05
CA PRO A 92 5.23 -21.66 6.53
C PRO A 92 4.50 -20.33 6.77
N MET A 93 4.81 -19.66 7.87
CA MET A 93 4.34 -18.31 8.16
C MET A 93 5.11 -17.25 7.38
N LEU A 94 6.42 -17.46 7.15
CA LEU A 94 7.24 -16.60 6.31
C LEU A 94 6.74 -16.67 4.86
N GLY A 95 6.49 -15.51 4.25
CA GLY A 95 5.82 -15.37 2.94
C GLY A 95 4.30 -15.35 3.02
N MET A 96 3.69 -15.72 4.15
CA MET A 96 2.23 -15.73 4.25
C MET A 96 1.68 -14.30 4.24
N VAL A 97 0.74 -14.06 3.32
CA VAL A 97 -0.20 -12.92 3.42
C VAL A 97 -1.17 -13.23 4.54
N ILE A 98 -1.12 -12.42 5.61
CA ILE A 98 -2.01 -12.55 6.78
C ILE A 98 -2.96 -11.37 6.93
N VAL A 99 -2.59 -10.17 6.45
CA VAL A 99 -3.50 -9.03 6.31
C VAL A 99 -3.92 -8.95 4.84
N TYR A 100 -5.21 -8.83 4.55
CA TYR A 100 -5.72 -8.80 3.17
C TYR A 100 -7.07 -8.07 3.09
N ASN A 101 -7.59 -7.85 1.88
CA ASN A 101 -8.86 -7.17 1.58
C ASN A 101 -8.99 -5.70 2.03
N LEU A 102 -8.01 -5.14 2.74
CA LEU A 102 -8.01 -3.73 3.15
C LEU A 102 -8.21 -2.84 1.93
N LYS A 103 -9.19 -1.94 1.97
CA LYS A 103 -9.51 -1.00 0.89
C LYS A 103 -9.40 0.42 1.42
N HIS A 104 -8.68 1.28 0.69
CA HIS A 104 -8.53 2.69 1.05
C HIS A 104 -9.89 3.42 1.04
N ASP A 105 -10.21 4.10 2.14
CA ASP A 105 -11.38 4.97 2.26
C ASP A 105 -11.05 6.21 3.11
N GLY A 106 -11.18 7.41 2.52
CA GLY A 106 -10.85 8.68 3.14
C GLY A 106 -9.40 8.79 3.64
N ALA A 107 -9.21 8.56 4.94
CA ALA A 107 -7.91 8.58 5.65
C ALA A 107 -7.51 7.20 6.23
N LYS A 108 -8.35 6.18 6.02
CA LYS A 108 -8.24 4.83 6.57
C LYS A 108 -8.12 3.79 5.45
N TYR A 109 -7.94 2.54 5.87
CA TYR A 109 -8.14 1.35 5.06
C TYR A 109 -9.07 0.42 5.83
N GLU A 110 -10.21 0.06 5.24
CA GLU A 110 -11.29 -0.66 5.91
C GLU A 110 -11.69 -1.93 5.14
N ASN A 111 -12.66 -2.70 5.66
CA ASN A 111 -13.17 -3.95 5.08
C ASN A 111 -12.09 -5.06 4.90
N GLY A 112 -10.96 -4.94 5.61
CA GLY A 112 -9.90 -5.92 5.58
C GLY A 112 -10.16 -7.12 6.48
N ASN A 113 -9.25 -8.09 6.39
CA ASN A 113 -9.16 -9.21 7.31
C ASN A 113 -7.72 -9.37 7.81
N ILE A 114 -7.56 -9.86 9.04
CA ILE A 114 -6.28 -10.31 9.57
C ILE A 114 -6.40 -11.73 10.12
N LEU A 115 -5.57 -12.64 9.61
CA LEU A 115 -5.33 -13.96 10.19
C LEU A 115 -4.25 -13.85 11.26
N ASP A 116 -4.56 -14.24 12.49
CA ASP A 116 -3.54 -14.43 13.52
C ASP A 116 -3.00 -15.87 13.45
N PRO A 117 -1.72 -16.08 13.10
CA PRO A 117 -1.17 -17.43 13.01
C PRO A 117 -0.84 -18.05 14.39
N ARG A 118 -1.01 -17.32 15.49
CA ARG A 118 -0.81 -17.81 16.86
C ARG A 118 -1.94 -18.74 17.32
N ASP A 119 -3.18 -18.44 16.92
CA ASP A 119 -4.38 -19.20 17.27
C ASP A 119 -5.19 -19.69 16.05
N GLY A 120 -4.87 -19.20 14.85
CA GLY A 120 -5.53 -19.56 13.59
C GLY A 120 -6.81 -18.78 13.29
N ASN A 121 -7.19 -17.79 14.12
CA ASN A 121 -8.42 -17.04 13.95
C ASN A 121 -8.29 -15.96 12.87
N VAL A 122 -9.40 -15.69 12.16
CA VAL A 122 -9.51 -14.59 11.20
C VAL A 122 -10.43 -13.52 11.79
N TYR A 123 -9.91 -12.31 11.88
CA TYR A 123 -10.57 -11.12 12.40
C TYR A 123 -10.91 -10.16 11.25
N ASN A 124 -11.87 -9.26 11.47
CA ASN A 124 -12.01 -8.06 10.65
C ASN A 124 -10.83 -7.14 10.92
N ALA A 125 -10.33 -6.45 9.88
CA ALA A 125 -9.18 -5.57 9.98
C ALA A 125 -9.43 -4.16 9.42
N GLU A 126 -8.95 -3.17 10.15
CA GLU A 126 -8.85 -1.77 9.75
C GLU A 126 -7.43 -1.26 9.99
N ALA A 127 -6.99 -0.33 9.16
CA ALA A 127 -5.70 0.34 9.28
C ALA A 127 -5.85 1.86 9.15
N GLU A 128 -5.18 2.60 10.04
CA GLU A 128 -5.01 4.05 9.97
C GLU A 128 -3.50 4.36 10.04
N ILE A 129 -3.06 5.46 9.40
CA ILE A 129 -1.65 5.85 9.36
C ILE A 129 -1.52 7.25 9.92
N THR A 130 -0.55 7.46 10.82
CA THR A 130 -0.34 8.76 11.45
C THR A 130 0.07 9.83 10.41
N PRO A 131 -0.24 11.12 10.63
CA PRO A 131 0.05 12.18 9.65
C PRO A 131 1.54 12.37 9.28
N ASP A 132 2.46 11.82 10.07
CA ASP A 132 3.90 11.78 9.81
C ASP A 132 4.35 10.56 8.96
N GLY A 133 3.44 9.64 8.64
CA GLY A 133 3.70 8.39 7.93
C GLY A 133 4.49 7.34 8.74
N GLN A 134 4.78 7.59 10.02
CA GLN A 134 5.72 6.77 10.80
C GLN A 134 5.07 5.60 11.54
N LYS A 135 3.74 5.63 11.75
CA LYS A 135 3.01 4.58 12.48
C LYS A 135 1.78 4.12 11.72
N LEU A 136 1.57 2.81 11.74
CA LEU A 136 0.40 2.10 11.26
C LEU A 136 -0.38 1.59 12.48
N LEU A 137 -1.59 2.09 12.68
CA LEU A 137 -2.53 1.61 13.69
C LEU A 137 -3.38 0.52 13.04
N LEU A 138 -3.04 -0.75 13.29
CA LEU A 138 -3.75 -1.90 12.74
C LEU A 138 -4.70 -2.48 13.79
N ARG A 139 -6.01 -2.42 13.55
CA ARG A 139 -7.06 -2.93 14.44
C ARG A 139 -7.58 -4.27 13.95
N GLY A 140 -7.68 -5.24 14.85
CA GLY A 140 -8.35 -6.52 14.63
C GLY A 140 -9.55 -6.69 15.57
N TYR A 141 -10.72 -7.11 15.06
CA TYR A 141 -11.95 -7.28 15.86
C TYR A 141 -12.86 -8.44 15.40
N LEU A 142 -13.76 -8.85 16.29
CA LEU A 142 -14.77 -9.90 16.03
C LEU A 142 -16.18 -9.29 15.95
N GLY A 143 -16.75 -9.26 14.74
CA GLY A 143 -18.10 -8.77 14.48
C GLY A 143 -18.20 -7.25 14.61
N PHE A 144 -18.41 -6.75 15.84
CA PHE A 144 -18.53 -5.32 16.12
C PHE A 144 -17.15 -4.70 16.44
N GLU A 145 -16.83 -3.56 15.83
CA GLU A 145 -15.56 -2.83 15.99
C GLU A 145 -15.14 -2.58 17.45
N LEU A 146 -16.12 -2.43 18.35
CA LEU A 146 -15.90 -2.20 19.78
C LEU A 146 -15.18 -3.37 20.49
N LEU A 147 -15.31 -4.60 19.97
CA LEU A 147 -14.71 -5.82 20.54
C LEU A 147 -13.47 -6.23 19.74
N GLY A 148 -12.40 -5.46 19.92
CA GLY A 148 -11.14 -5.66 19.23
C GLY A 148 -9.94 -4.96 19.87
N GLN A 149 -8.76 -5.27 19.34
CA GLN A 149 -7.46 -4.75 19.77
C GLN A 149 -6.81 -3.95 18.63
N THR A 150 -6.09 -2.88 18.96
CA THR A 150 -5.28 -2.11 18.00
C THR A 150 -3.80 -2.27 18.35
N GLN A 151 -3.00 -2.76 17.39
CA GLN A 151 -1.54 -2.70 17.48
C GLN A 151 -1.02 -1.45 16.78
N THR A 152 0.09 -0.90 17.26
CA THR A 152 0.85 0.14 16.57
C THR A 152 2.11 -0.47 15.98
N TRP A 153 2.24 -0.45 14.66
CA TRP A 153 3.41 -0.90 13.91
C TRP A 153 4.20 0.32 13.42
N THR A 154 5.53 0.21 13.36
CA THR A 154 6.41 1.34 13.01
C THR A 154 6.90 1.22 11.57
N ARG A 155 6.96 2.33 10.84
CA ARG A 155 7.50 2.38 9.47
C ARG A 155 8.97 1.96 9.47
N LEU A 156 9.34 1.12 8.51
CA LEU A 156 10.73 0.78 8.21
C LEU A 156 11.17 1.48 6.90
N PRO A 157 12.49 1.67 6.68
CA PRO A 157 13.03 2.19 5.42
C PRO A 157 12.58 1.38 4.19
N ASP A 158 12.40 2.04 3.04
CA ASP A 158 11.94 1.38 1.81
C ASP A 158 13.00 0.43 1.20
N ASP A 159 14.25 0.48 1.66
CA ASP A 159 15.38 -0.41 1.31
C ASP A 159 15.63 -1.54 2.34
N THR A 160 14.74 -1.73 3.32
CA THR A 160 14.81 -2.78 4.36
C THR A 160 15.06 -4.20 3.82
N MET A 161 14.56 -4.49 2.63
CA MET A 161 14.70 -5.76 1.92
C MET A 161 14.49 -5.50 0.41
N ALA A 162 15.29 -6.12 -0.46
CA ALA A 162 15.06 -5.98 -1.89
C ALA A 162 13.77 -6.72 -2.29
N VAL A 163 13.01 -6.17 -3.25
CA VAL A 163 11.72 -6.74 -3.67
C VAL A 163 11.85 -8.18 -4.21
N ALA A 164 13.02 -8.55 -4.74
CA ALA A 164 13.34 -9.90 -5.19
C ALA A 164 13.54 -10.92 -4.05
N ASP A 165 13.83 -10.46 -2.83
CA ASP A 165 14.08 -11.31 -1.65
C ASP A 165 12.81 -11.54 -0.81
N ILE A 166 11.69 -10.89 -1.17
CA ILE A 166 10.40 -11.01 -0.48
C ILE A 166 9.87 -12.45 -0.62
N PRO A 167 9.70 -13.21 0.47
CA PRO A 167 9.30 -14.62 0.39
C PRO A 167 7.90 -14.80 -0.22
N GLY A 168 7.76 -15.79 -1.12
CA GLY A 168 6.58 -16.08 -1.96
C GLY A 168 5.46 -16.86 -1.28
#